data_AF-A0A3C0XQU6-F1
#
_entry.id   AF-A0A3C0XQU6-F1
#
_cell.length_a   1.000
_cell.length_b   1.000
_cell.length_c   1.000
_cell.angle_alpha   90.00
_cell.angle_beta   90.00
_cell.angle_gamma   90.00
#
_symmetry.space_group_name_H-M   'P 1'
#
loop_
_entity.id
_entity.type
_entity.pdbx_description
1 polymer ?
#
loop_
_entity_poly.entity_id
_entity_poly.type
_entity_poly.pdbx_seq_one_letter_code
_entity_poly.pdbx_strand_id
1 'polypeptide(L)'
;MEKPAVLKASTPGSHPVIRAVWLAAFVLLLAAVALMALRAFSYPLVALIAAGWFVAGLVAYLIRHARFLGTLARGERALRAGDLAAARAIVAPLVDRYPTFPPVQRLAGLILYPSGDPLSAATMLEGAARSMRDRDLVVTLVAAYAALNKAGDARRAATLRPDDADVRLAVGWAELVALGGDRARGALLAASLPADSPARAAMAATLQAIAAAHRHDAQAVRARLRDAEDRYVLLAADERAFLGYLGGVALRELGALDAARATFTLAMETAPDTIGEALARRERAHLPLGSDSPSFSSDQPSAD
;
A
#
# COMPACT_ATOMS: atom_id res chain seq x y z
N MET A 1 -30.08 -14.50 -17.12
CA MET A 1 -28.89 -14.34 -17.98
C MET A 1 -27.65 -14.68 -17.14
N GLU A 2 -27.22 -15.94 -17.20
CA GLU A 2 -25.96 -16.35 -16.57
C GLU A 2 -24.80 -15.76 -17.36
N LYS A 3 -24.00 -14.93 -16.69
CA LYS A 3 -22.77 -14.37 -17.26
C LYS A 3 -21.82 -15.56 -17.45
N PRO A 4 -21.33 -15.85 -18.67
CA PRO A 4 -20.42 -16.96 -18.86
C PRO A 4 -19.21 -16.74 -17.94
N ALA A 5 -18.86 -17.77 -17.18
CA ALA A 5 -17.69 -17.78 -16.31
C ALA A 5 -16.45 -17.59 -17.19
N VAL A 6 -16.07 -16.33 -17.39
CA VAL A 6 -14.80 -15.99 -18.03
C VAL A 6 -13.74 -16.54 -17.09
N LEU A 7 -13.15 -17.68 -17.47
CA LEU A 7 -11.96 -18.24 -16.86
C LEU A 7 -10.87 -17.16 -16.95
N LYS A 8 -10.85 -16.26 -15.97
CA LYS A 8 -9.83 -15.22 -15.86
C LYS A 8 -8.51 -15.95 -15.70
N ALA A 9 -7.58 -15.66 -16.59
CA ALA A 9 -6.26 -16.25 -16.57
C ALA A 9 -5.62 -15.97 -15.20
N SER A 10 -5.38 -17.01 -14.39
CA SER A 10 -4.75 -16.87 -13.08
C SER A 10 -3.27 -16.52 -13.19
N THR A 11 -2.67 -16.83 -14.35
CA THR A 11 -1.28 -16.50 -14.70
C THR A 11 -1.15 -16.12 -16.17
N PRO A 12 -0.10 -15.37 -16.56
CA PRO A 12 0.18 -15.08 -17.98
C PRO A 12 0.26 -16.32 -18.87
N GLY A 13 0.67 -17.47 -18.31
CA GLY A 13 0.77 -18.77 -19.00
C GLY A 13 -0.53 -19.55 -19.12
N SER A 14 -1.58 -19.18 -18.38
CA SER A 14 -2.88 -19.87 -18.40
C SER A 14 -3.81 -19.45 -19.56
N HIS A 15 -3.29 -18.72 -20.56
CA HIS A 15 -4.10 -18.22 -21.66
C HIS A 15 -4.74 -19.38 -22.46
N PRO A 16 -6.05 -19.33 -22.76
CA PRO A 16 -6.77 -20.45 -23.38
C PRO A 16 -6.18 -20.85 -24.73
N VAL A 17 -5.74 -19.87 -25.53
CA VAL A 17 -5.09 -20.14 -26.84
C VAL A 17 -3.77 -20.88 -26.66
N ILE A 18 -2.94 -20.47 -25.69
CA ILE A 18 -1.65 -21.13 -25.44
C ILE A 18 -1.91 -22.57 -24.98
N ARG A 19 -2.85 -22.77 -24.05
CA ARG A 19 -3.26 -24.11 -23.60
C ARG A 19 -3.78 -24.98 -24.75
N ALA A 20 -4.59 -24.43 -25.66
CA ALA A 20 -5.09 -25.16 -26.82
C ALA A 20 -3.96 -25.58 -27.76
N VAL A 21 -2.96 -24.71 -27.98
CA VAL A 21 -1.76 -25.03 -28.77
C VAL A 21 -0.95 -26.14 -28.10
N TRP A 22 -0.72 -26.08 -26.78
CA TRP A 22 -0.03 -27.15 -26.04
C TRP A 22 -0.79 -28.47 -26.10
N LEU A 23 -2.11 -28.44 -25.95
CA LEU A 23 -2.96 -29.63 -26.03
C LEU A 23 -2.91 -30.26 -27.43
N ALA A 24 -3.04 -29.45 -28.48
CA ALA A 24 -2.95 -29.91 -29.86
C ALA A 24 -1.58 -30.53 -30.17
N ALA A 25 -0.49 -29.87 -29.74
CA ALA A 25 0.87 -30.39 -29.88
C ALA A 25 1.04 -31.75 -29.16
N PHE A 26 0.46 -31.89 -27.96
CA PHE A 26 0.51 -33.13 -27.19
C PHE A 26 -0.30 -34.26 -27.85
N VAL A 27 -1.50 -33.97 -28.36
CA VAL A 27 -2.30 -34.95 -29.11
C VAL A 27 -1.59 -35.42 -30.37
N LEU A 28 -0.96 -34.50 -31.11
CA LEU A 28 -0.17 -34.85 -32.30
C LEU A 28 1.06 -35.69 -31.94
N LEU A 29 1.70 -35.42 -30.80
CA LEU A 29 2.81 -36.24 -30.30
C LEU A 29 2.35 -37.67 -29.98
N LEU A 30 1.20 -37.83 -29.30
CA LEU A 30 0.63 -39.16 -29.02
C LEU A 30 0.27 -39.90 -30.32
N ALA A 31 -0.27 -39.20 -31.31
CA ALA A 31 -0.56 -39.76 -32.63
C ALA A 31 0.74 -40.21 -33.34
N ALA A 32 1.81 -39.43 -33.26
CA ALA A 32 3.12 -39.80 -33.81
C ALA A 32 3.68 -41.07 -33.15
N VAL A 33 3.57 -41.19 -31.82
CA VAL A 33 3.99 -42.39 -31.07
C VAL A 33 3.18 -43.62 -31.48
N ALA A 34 1.86 -43.49 -31.65
CA ALA A 34 1.01 -44.58 -32.12
C ALA A 34 1.35 -45.01 -33.55
N LEU A 35 1.57 -44.06 -34.46
CA LEU A 35 2.01 -44.35 -35.84
C LEU A 35 3.39 -45.02 -35.88
N MET A 36 4.31 -44.62 -35.00
CA MET A 36 5.62 -45.26 -34.85
C MET A 36 5.48 -46.72 -34.38
N ALA A 37 4.63 -46.98 -33.39
CA ALA A 37 4.35 -48.34 -32.91
C ALA A 37 3.76 -49.24 -34.02
N LEU A 38 2.93 -48.66 -34.89
CA LEU A 38 2.37 -49.31 -36.08
C LEU A 38 3.32 -49.35 -37.28
N ARG A 39 4.56 -48.84 -37.16
CA ARG A 39 5.57 -48.73 -38.22
C ARG A 39 5.09 -47.99 -39.48
N ALA A 40 4.17 -47.04 -39.33
CA ALA A 40 3.66 -46.25 -40.45
C ALA A 40 4.69 -45.21 -40.92
N PHE A 41 4.99 -45.14 -42.22
CA PHE A 41 6.00 -44.23 -42.79
C PHE A 41 5.76 -42.72 -42.50
N SER A 42 4.53 -42.33 -42.15
CA SER A 42 4.14 -40.94 -41.87
C SER A 42 4.49 -40.44 -40.46
N TYR A 43 4.92 -41.31 -39.53
CA TYR A 43 5.23 -40.91 -38.15
C TYR A 43 6.24 -39.74 -38.00
N PRO A 44 7.33 -39.63 -38.79
CA PRO A 44 8.29 -38.54 -38.61
C PRO A 44 7.70 -37.18 -39.01
N LEU A 45 6.82 -37.14 -40.02
CA LEU A 45 6.13 -35.90 -40.42
C LEU A 45 5.20 -35.42 -39.31
N VAL A 46 4.40 -36.31 -38.72
CA VAL A 46 3.50 -35.96 -37.61
C VAL A 46 4.29 -35.51 -36.38
N ALA A 47 5.43 -36.15 -36.08
CA ALA A 47 6.32 -35.74 -35.01
C ALA A 47 6.91 -34.34 -35.24
N LEU A 48 7.36 -34.02 -36.46
CA LEU A 48 7.87 -32.69 -36.82
C LEU A 48 6.79 -31.61 -36.69
N ILE A 49 5.55 -31.90 -37.09
CA ILE A 49 4.41 -30.98 -36.94
C ILE A 49 4.12 -30.74 -35.44
N ALA A 50 4.11 -31.80 -34.62
CA ALA A 50 3.94 -31.69 -33.17
C ALA A 50 5.02 -30.81 -32.54
N ALA A 51 6.30 -31.04 -32.91
CA ALA A 51 7.42 -30.23 -32.47
C ALA A 51 7.28 -28.75 -32.88
N GLY A 52 6.87 -28.48 -34.13
CA GLY A 52 6.60 -27.13 -34.61
C GLY A 52 5.53 -26.41 -33.78
N TRP A 53 4.45 -27.10 -33.42
CA TRP A 53 3.41 -26.54 -32.53
C TRP A 53 3.90 -26.27 -31.12
N PHE A 54 4.73 -27.15 -30.55
CA PHE A 54 5.36 -26.91 -29.25
C PHE A 54 6.26 -25.66 -29.27
N VAL A 55 7.08 -25.52 -30.30
CA VAL A 55 7.95 -24.33 -30.48
C VAL A 55 7.10 -23.07 -30.64
N ALA A 56 6.06 -23.11 -31.48
CA ALA A 56 5.17 -21.97 -31.66
C ALA A 56 4.44 -21.58 -30.37
N GLY A 57 3.95 -22.56 -29.61
CA GLY A 57 3.32 -22.35 -28.30
C GLY A 57 4.28 -21.75 -27.27
N LEU A 58 5.52 -22.23 -27.24
CA LEU A 58 6.59 -21.70 -26.39
C LEU A 58 6.95 -20.25 -26.76
N VAL A 59 7.16 -19.95 -28.05
CA VAL A 59 7.46 -18.59 -28.51
C VAL A 59 6.32 -17.63 -28.17
N ALA A 60 5.06 -18.03 -28.41
CA ALA A 60 3.90 -17.23 -28.05
C ALA A 60 3.81 -16.98 -26.53
N TYR A 61 4.11 -17.99 -25.72
CA TYR A 61 4.22 -17.86 -24.27
C TYR A 61 5.32 -16.88 -23.86
N LEU A 62 6.53 -17.01 -24.40
CA LEU A 62 7.67 -16.16 -24.08
C LEU A 62 7.40 -14.70 -24.45
N ILE A 63 6.84 -14.43 -25.64
CA ILE A 63 6.46 -13.07 -26.06
C ILE A 63 5.44 -12.46 -25.09
N ARG A 64 4.41 -13.23 -24.72
CA ARG A 64 3.38 -12.76 -23.78
C ARG A 64 3.96 -12.51 -22.39
N HIS A 65 4.83 -13.39 -21.93
CA HIS A 65 5.50 -13.27 -20.63
C HIS A 65 6.43 -12.05 -20.59
N ALA A 66 7.22 -11.83 -21.64
CA ALA A 66 8.08 -10.65 -21.78
C ALA A 66 7.28 -9.35 -21.79
N ARG A 67 6.14 -9.29 -22.50
CA ARG A 67 5.24 -8.12 -22.48
C ARG A 67 4.64 -7.87 -21.09
N PHE A 68 4.28 -8.93 -20.38
CA PHE A 68 3.78 -8.84 -19.01
C PHE A 68 4.85 -8.26 -18.08
N LEU A 69 6.06 -8.83 -18.08
CA LEU A 69 7.18 -8.34 -17.28
C LEU A 69 7.56 -6.89 -17.65
N GLY A 70 7.58 -6.56 -18.95
CA GLY A 70 7.86 -5.20 -19.41
C GLY A 70 6.80 -4.18 -18.96
N THR A 71 5.54 -4.59 -18.82
CA THR A 71 4.48 -3.72 -18.28
C THR A 71 4.62 -3.55 -16.78
N LEU A 72 4.89 -4.64 -16.05
CA LEU A 72 5.15 -4.60 -14.61
C LEU A 72 6.35 -3.68 -14.29
N ALA A 73 7.46 -3.84 -15.02
CA ALA A 73 8.66 -3.02 -14.87
C ALA A 73 8.46 -1.55 -15.27
N ARG A 74 7.52 -1.24 -16.18
CA ARG A 74 7.13 0.14 -16.46
C ARG A 74 6.32 0.74 -15.30
N GLY A 75 5.40 -0.03 -14.74
CA GLY A 75 4.62 0.39 -13.56
C GLY A 75 5.53 0.64 -12.35
N GLU A 76 6.50 -0.24 -12.09
CA GLU A 76 7.49 -0.05 -11.02
C GLU A 76 8.36 1.20 -11.24
N ARG A 77 8.79 1.46 -12.49
CA ARG A 77 9.56 2.67 -12.80
C ARG A 77 8.75 3.94 -12.60
N ALA A 78 7.47 3.95 -13.03
CA ALA A 78 6.57 5.08 -12.79
C ALA A 78 6.38 5.32 -11.29
N LEU A 79 6.17 4.25 -10.50
CA LEU A 79 6.08 4.35 -9.04
C LEU A 79 7.35 4.92 -8.42
N ARG A 80 8.54 4.43 -8.81
CA ARG A 80 9.82 4.95 -8.31
C ARG A 80 10.07 6.41 -8.70
N ALA A 81 9.49 6.87 -9.80
CA ALA A 81 9.55 8.27 -10.22
C ALA A 81 8.55 9.17 -9.49
N GLY A 82 7.70 8.62 -8.61
CA GLY A 82 6.64 9.36 -7.92
C GLY A 82 5.39 9.64 -8.77
N ASP A 83 5.32 9.14 -10.00
CA ASP A 83 4.16 9.34 -10.88
C ASP A 83 3.09 8.26 -10.61
N LEU A 84 2.33 8.47 -9.53
CA LEU A 84 1.26 7.56 -9.10
C LEU A 84 0.15 7.41 -10.14
N ALA A 85 -0.17 8.47 -10.88
CA ALA A 85 -1.20 8.46 -11.91
C ALA A 85 -0.80 7.57 -13.09
N ALA A 86 0.43 7.72 -13.61
CA ALA A 86 0.94 6.85 -14.66
C ALA A 86 1.12 5.41 -14.16
N ALA A 87 1.63 5.21 -12.95
CA ALA A 87 1.78 3.88 -12.36
C ALA A 87 0.41 3.16 -12.30
N ARG A 88 -0.62 3.85 -11.81
CA ARG A 88 -2.00 3.33 -11.76
C ARG A 88 -2.54 3.01 -13.16
N ALA A 89 -2.37 3.89 -14.12
CA ALA A 89 -2.83 3.69 -15.50
C ALA A 89 -2.15 2.47 -16.17
N ILE A 90 -0.86 2.26 -15.91
CA ILE A 90 -0.09 1.12 -16.43
C ILE A 90 -0.53 -0.20 -15.77
N VAL A 91 -0.80 -0.18 -14.47
CA VAL A 91 -1.02 -1.39 -13.66
C VAL A 91 -2.49 -1.81 -13.63
N ALA A 92 -3.45 -0.90 -13.80
CA ALA A 92 -4.89 -1.22 -13.76
C ALA A 92 -5.29 -2.38 -14.71
N PRO A 93 -4.85 -2.41 -15.98
CA PRO A 93 -5.15 -3.56 -16.86
C PRO A 93 -4.55 -4.89 -16.39
N LEU A 94 -3.44 -4.85 -15.63
CA LEU A 94 -2.84 -6.04 -15.04
C LEU A 94 -3.67 -6.54 -13.86
N VAL A 95 -4.18 -5.64 -13.02
CA VAL A 95 -5.06 -5.99 -11.89
C VAL A 95 -6.36 -6.62 -12.38
N ASP A 96 -6.97 -6.06 -13.41
CA ASP A 96 -8.21 -6.60 -14.00
C ASP A 96 -8.03 -8.03 -14.54
N ARG A 97 -6.87 -8.27 -15.15
CA ARG A 97 -6.55 -9.51 -15.85
C ARG A 97 -5.95 -10.58 -14.93
N TYR A 98 -5.16 -10.19 -13.94
CA TYR A 98 -4.39 -11.06 -13.05
C TYR A 98 -4.52 -10.64 -11.56
N PRO A 99 -5.74 -10.56 -11.01
CA PRO A 99 -5.98 -9.96 -9.69
C PRO A 99 -5.35 -10.73 -8.52
N THR A 100 -5.05 -12.03 -8.72
CA THR A 100 -4.49 -12.91 -7.69
C THR A 100 -2.98 -13.15 -7.87
N PHE A 101 -2.35 -12.53 -8.87
CA PHE A 101 -0.94 -12.79 -9.16
C PHE A 101 -0.05 -11.93 -8.23
N PRO A 102 0.81 -12.52 -7.39
CA PRO A 102 1.46 -11.79 -6.29
C PRO A 102 2.27 -10.55 -6.71
N PRO A 103 3.07 -10.55 -7.80
CA PRO A 103 3.75 -9.35 -8.26
C PRO A 103 2.80 -8.19 -8.65
N VAL A 104 1.63 -8.53 -9.21
CA VAL A 104 0.60 -7.53 -9.56
C VAL A 104 -0.06 -6.99 -8.30
N GLN A 105 -0.40 -7.87 -7.34
CA GLN A 105 -0.95 -7.48 -6.05
C GLN A 105 0.02 -6.58 -5.26
N ARG A 106 1.31 -6.96 -5.22
CA ARG A 106 2.37 -6.15 -4.61
C ARG A 106 2.38 -4.75 -5.21
N LEU A 107 2.55 -4.65 -6.53
CA LEU A 107 2.67 -3.35 -7.19
C LEU A 107 1.38 -2.51 -7.05
N ALA A 108 0.21 -3.13 -7.18
CA ALA A 108 -1.06 -2.46 -6.98
C ALA A 108 -1.19 -1.92 -5.55
N GLY A 109 -0.82 -2.71 -4.54
CA GLY A 109 -0.83 -2.27 -3.14
C GLY A 109 0.13 -1.11 -2.87
N LEU A 110 1.33 -1.16 -3.43
CA LEU A 110 2.32 -0.08 -3.33
C LEU A 110 1.90 1.21 -4.03
N ILE A 111 0.98 1.15 -5.00
CA ILE A 111 0.39 2.33 -5.66
C ILE A 111 -0.83 2.83 -4.86
N LEU A 112 -1.70 1.92 -4.43
CA LEU A 112 -2.95 2.27 -3.75
C LEU A 112 -2.72 2.94 -2.39
N TYR A 113 -1.71 2.50 -1.63
CA TYR A 113 -1.40 3.08 -0.34
C TYR A 113 -1.08 4.58 -0.44
N PRO A 114 -0.05 5.02 -1.19
CA PRO A 114 0.27 6.45 -1.29
C PRO A 114 -0.85 7.25 -1.97
N SER A 115 -1.69 6.63 -2.82
CA SER A 115 -2.91 7.25 -3.39
C SER A 115 -4.09 7.37 -2.41
N GLY A 116 -3.90 7.11 -1.11
CA GLY A 116 -4.92 7.32 -0.08
C GLY A 116 -5.96 6.21 0.07
N ASP A 117 -5.73 5.01 -0.49
CA ASP A 117 -6.60 3.84 -0.30
C ASP A 117 -5.88 2.72 0.49
N PRO A 118 -5.74 2.87 1.82
CA PRO A 118 -5.04 1.91 2.65
C PRO A 118 -5.78 0.57 2.78
N LEU A 119 -7.11 0.54 2.61
CA LEU A 119 -7.91 -0.68 2.72
C LEU A 119 -7.65 -1.63 1.54
N SER A 120 -7.78 -1.11 0.32
CA SER A 120 -7.48 -1.89 -0.88
C SER A 120 -6.00 -2.25 -0.93
N ALA A 121 -5.11 -1.35 -0.50
CA ALA A 121 -3.68 -1.62 -0.41
C ALA A 121 -3.38 -2.79 0.54
N ALA A 122 -3.90 -2.78 1.77
CA ALA A 122 -3.69 -3.86 2.73
C ALA A 122 -4.17 -5.21 2.17
N THR A 123 -5.35 -5.24 1.55
CA THR A 123 -5.92 -6.46 0.95
C THR A 123 -5.01 -7.06 -0.13
N MET A 124 -4.47 -6.21 -1.01
CA MET A 124 -3.55 -6.66 -2.07
C MET A 124 -2.21 -7.12 -1.49
N LEU A 125 -1.64 -6.35 -0.56
CA LEU A 125 -0.35 -6.65 0.04
C LEU A 125 -0.39 -7.91 0.92
N GLU A 126 -1.50 -8.19 1.63
CA GLU A 126 -1.71 -9.44 2.36
C GLU A 126 -1.63 -10.66 1.44
N GLY A 127 -2.26 -10.58 0.26
CA GLY A 127 -2.20 -11.64 -0.75
C GLY A 127 -0.77 -11.88 -1.22
N ALA A 128 -0.07 -10.79 -1.54
CA ALA A 128 1.32 -10.84 -1.99
C ALA A 128 2.28 -11.38 -0.91
N ALA A 129 2.09 -10.97 0.36
CA ALA A 129 2.92 -11.31 1.52
C ALA A 129 3.07 -12.82 1.76
N ARG A 130 2.11 -13.63 1.29
CA ARG A 130 2.15 -15.10 1.40
C ARG A 130 3.27 -15.72 0.59
N SER A 131 3.70 -15.05 -0.48
CA SER A 131 4.71 -15.55 -1.42
C SER A 131 5.91 -14.62 -1.60
N MET A 132 5.78 -13.35 -1.18
CA MET A 132 6.79 -12.31 -1.32
C MET A 132 7.01 -11.65 0.04
N ARG A 133 8.27 -11.37 0.40
CA ARG A 133 8.63 -10.75 1.69
C ARG A 133 9.68 -9.65 1.53
N ASP A 134 9.58 -8.89 0.43
CA ASP A 134 10.46 -7.74 0.23
C ASP A 134 10.14 -6.60 1.19
N ARG A 135 11.13 -5.73 1.42
CA ARG A 135 11.06 -4.63 2.37
C ARG A 135 9.87 -3.71 2.12
N ASP A 136 9.74 -3.19 0.90
CA ASP A 136 8.71 -2.18 0.57
C ASP A 136 7.29 -2.70 0.81
N LEU A 137 7.05 -3.96 0.44
CA LEU A 137 5.77 -4.63 0.69
C LEU A 137 5.42 -4.64 2.19
N VAL A 138 6.35 -5.11 3.03
CA VAL A 138 6.11 -5.26 4.48
C VAL A 138 5.94 -3.90 5.14
N VAL A 139 6.80 -2.92 4.82
CA VAL A 139 6.70 -1.55 5.34
C VAL A 139 5.34 -0.96 4.99
N THR A 140 4.93 -1.05 3.73
CA THR A 140 3.66 -0.49 3.25
C THR A 140 2.46 -1.20 3.85
N LEU A 141 2.53 -2.53 4.06
CA LEU A 141 1.45 -3.28 4.70
C LEU A 141 1.25 -2.87 6.16
N VAL A 142 2.35 -2.72 6.92
CA VAL A 142 2.29 -2.26 8.32
C VAL A 142 1.74 -0.83 8.38
N ALA A 143 2.20 0.04 7.48
CA ALA A 143 1.72 1.41 7.38
C ALA A 143 0.22 1.48 6.98
N ALA A 144 -0.23 0.60 6.08
CA ALA A 144 -1.65 0.48 5.73
C ALA A 144 -2.51 0.05 6.93
N TYR A 145 -2.05 -0.90 7.74
CA TYR A 145 -2.76 -1.25 8.98
C TYR A 145 -2.75 -0.13 10.03
N ALA A 146 -1.66 0.63 10.13
CA ALA A 146 -1.61 1.81 10.98
C ALA A 146 -2.64 2.85 10.54
N ALA A 147 -2.71 3.13 9.23
CA ALA A 147 -3.71 4.01 8.62
C ALA A 147 -5.14 3.52 8.88
N LEU A 148 -5.38 2.21 8.91
CA LEU A 148 -6.70 1.61 9.18
C LEU A 148 -7.05 1.49 10.68
N ASN A 149 -6.25 2.06 11.58
CA ASN A 149 -6.41 1.94 13.03
C ASN A 149 -6.35 0.49 13.54
N LYS A 150 -5.52 -0.36 12.93
CA LYS A 150 -5.38 -1.80 13.28
C LYS A 150 -4.00 -2.13 13.85
N ALA A 151 -3.71 -1.68 15.08
CA ALA A 151 -2.40 -1.89 15.71
C ALA A 151 -2.00 -3.37 15.84
N GLY A 152 -2.96 -4.25 16.17
CA GLY A 152 -2.72 -5.69 16.27
C GLY A 152 -2.29 -6.33 14.95
N ASP A 153 -2.90 -5.89 13.83
CA ASP A 153 -2.57 -6.41 12.49
C ASP A 153 -1.22 -5.85 12.03
N ALA A 154 -0.94 -4.58 12.31
CA ALA A 154 0.36 -3.95 12.08
C ALA A 154 1.48 -4.72 12.80
N ARG A 155 1.29 -5.07 14.09
CA ARG A 155 2.25 -5.91 14.85
C ARG A 155 2.47 -7.27 14.20
N ARG A 156 1.40 -7.95 13.78
CA ARG A 156 1.51 -9.27 13.11
C ARG A 156 2.25 -9.17 11.78
N ALA A 157 1.99 -8.14 10.98
CA ALA A 157 2.71 -7.92 9.73
C ALA A 157 4.20 -7.60 9.97
N ALA A 158 4.51 -6.83 11.02
CA ALA A 158 5.87 -6.44 11.35
C ALA A 158 6.77 -7.63 11.74
N THR A 159 6.21 -8.77 12.19
CA THR A 159 7.01 -9.97 12.48
C THR A 159 7.66 -10.55 11.23
N LEU A 160 7.23 -10.16 10.02
CA LEU A 160 7.88 -10.55 8.78
C LEU A 160 9.27 -9.93 8.63
N ARG A 161 9.53 -8.75 9.23
CA ARG A 161 10.80 -8.02 9.19
C ARG A 161 10.98 -7.15 10.46
N PRO A 162 11.23 -7.76 11.64
CA PRO A 162 11.22 -7.04 12.92
C PRO A 162 12.37 -6.02 13.07
N ASP A 163 13.50 -6.26 12.43
CA ASP A 163 14.72 -5.45 12.58
C ASP A 163 14.79 -4.27 11.59
N ASP A 164 13.84 -4.17 10.67
CA ASP A 164 13.82 -3.13 9.63
C ASP A 164 13.37 -1.79 10.23
N ALA A 165 14.17 -0.74 10.02
CA ALA A 165 13.93 0.57 10.63
C ALA A 165 12.59 1.19 10.22
N ASP A 166 12.17 1.03 8.96
CA ASP A 166 10.92 1.60 8.47
C ASP A 166 9.71 0.80 8.94
N VAL A 167 9.87 -0.51 9.12
CA VAL A 167 8.85 -1.33 9.78
C VAL A 167 8.68 -0.88 11.23
N ARG A 168 9.78 -0.63 11.96
CA ARG A 168 9.72 -0.12 13.33
C ARG A 168 9.09 1.27 13.42
N LEU A 169 9.36 2.15 12.45
CA LEU A 169 8.69 3.46 12.30
C LEU A 169 7.17 3.28 12.13
N ALA A 170 6.76 2.44 11.19
CA ALA A 170 5.33 2.18 10.93
C ALA A 170 4.62 1.51 12.12
N VAL A 171 5.30 0.60 12.84
CA VAL A 171 4.78 0.04 14.10
C VAL A 171 4.69 1.13 15.16
N GLY A 172 5.72 1.97 15.35
CA GLY A 172 5.68 3.07 16.31
C GLY A 172 4.50 4.00 16.06
N TRP A 173 4.23 4.31 14.80
CA TRP A 173 3.02 5.03 14.39
C TRP A 173 1.73 4.30 14.76
N ALA A 174 1.61 3.01 14.40
CA ALA A 174 0.44 2.21 14.75
C ALA A 174 0.21 2.17 16.27
N GLU A 175 1.26 1.94 17.06
CA GLU A 175 1.18 1.90 18.52
C GLU A 175 0.75 3.24 19.12
N LEU A 176 1.20 4.37 18.56
CA LEU A 176 0.93 5.71 19.08
C LEU A 176 -0.41 6.31 18.63
N VAL A 177 -0.95 5.87 17.49
CA VAL A 177 -2.15 6.50 16.90
C VAL A 177 -3.33 5.53 16.81
N ALA A 178 -3.13 4.29 16.34
CA ALA A 178 -4.22 3.36 16.08
C ALA A 178 -4.96 2.89 17.35
N LEU A 179 -6.19 2.41 17.18
CA LEU A 179 -6.98 1.79 18.23
C LEU A 179 -6.32 0.48 18.70
N GLY A 180 -6.28 0.25 20.02
CA GLY A 180 -5.62 -0.92 20.61
C GLY A 180 -4.08 -0.91 20.49
N GLY A 181 -3.49 0.26 20.22
CA GLY A 181 -2.06 0.50 20.30
C GLY A 181 -1.57 0.65 21.75
N ASP A 182 -0.40 0.10 22.04
CA ASP A 182 0.33 0.28 23.29
C ASP A 182 1.17 1.56 23.20
N ARG A 183 0.63 2.65 23.76
CA ARG A 183 1.26 3.98 23.69
C ARG A 183 2.66 4.01 24.32
N ALA A 184 2.90 3.23 25.38
CA ALA A 184 4.20 3.16 26.04
C ALA A 184 5.23 2.47 25.15
N ARG A 185 4.86 1.34 24.54
CA ARG A 185 5.69 0.67 23.53
C ARG A 185 5.96 1.57 22.33
N GLY A 186 4.94 2.28 21.84
CA GLY A 186 5.07 3.24 20.76
C GLY A 186 6.07 4.37 21.07
N ALA A 187 6.04 4.90 22.31
CA ALA A 187 6.99 5.91 22.77
C ALA A 187 8.43 5.38 22.84
N LEU A 188 8.63 4.15 23.35
CA LEU A 188 9.94 3.49 23.38
C LEU A 188 10.48 3.24 21.97
N LEU A 189 9.62 2.81 21.05
CA LEU A 189 9.97 2.69 19.65
C LEU A 189 10.41 4.04 19.11
N ALA A 190 9.58 5.08 19.20
CA ALA A 190 9.87 6.43 18.70
C ALA A 190 11.20 7.01 19.21
N ALA A 191 11.58 6.73 20.45
CA ALA A 191 12.85 7.17 21.05
C ALA A 191 14.09 6.42 20.51
N SER A 192 13.90 5.21 19.98
CA SER A 192 14.98 4.30 19.54
C SER A 192 15.07 4.16 18.01
N LEU A 193 14.39 5.04 17.26
CA LEU A 193 14.41 5.04 15.80
C LEU A 193 15.68 5.71 15.26
N PRO A 194 16.31 5.14 14.22
CA PRO A 194 17.47 5.75 13.60
C PRO A 194 17.07 7.03 12.84
N ALA A 195 17.93 8.05 12.94
CA ALA A 195 17.80 9.35 12.27
C ALA A 195 18.81 9.49 11.12
N ASP A 196 19.01 8.41 10.37
CA ASP A 196 20.00 8.27 9.28
C ASP A 196 19.50 8.81 7.93
N SER A 197 18.27 9.33 7.86
CA SER A 197 17.79 10.13 6.73
C SER A 197 16.89 11.26 7.21
N PRO A 198 16.77 12.39 6.47
CA PRO A 198 15.90 13.50 6.85
C PRO A 198 14.44 13.07 7.07
N ALA A 199 13.90 12.20 6.20
CA ALA A 199 12.54 11.69 6.30
C ALA A 199 12.33 10.87 7.58
N ARG A 200 13.23 9.93 7.89
CA ARG A 200 13.15 9.13 9.12
C ARG A 200 13.33 9.97 10.37
N ALA A 201 14.23 10.95 10.35
CA ALA A 201 14.43 11.88 11.46
C ALA A 201 13.16 12.72 11.72
N ALA A 202 12.54 13.27 10.68
CA ALA A 202 11.30 14.05 10.80
C ALA A 202 10.11 13.18 11.28
N MET A 203 9.99 11.95 10.77
CA MET A 203 8.96 11.01 11.24
C MET A 203 9.20 10.58 12.68
N ALA A 204 10.45 10.28 13.08
CA ALA A 204 10.78 9.97 14.47
C ALA A 204 10.46 11.15 15.40
N ALA A 205 10.80 12.38 15.00
CA ALA A 205 10.50 13.59 15.77
C ALA A 205 8.99 13.81 15.92
N THR A 206 8.19 13.65 14.87
CA THR A 206 6.72 13.75 14.96
C THR A 206 6.10 12.65 15.82
N LEU A 207 6.59 11.41 15.74
CA LEU A 207 6.16 10.33 16.65
C LEU A 207 6.53 10.62 18.11
N GLN A 208 7.72 11.19 18.36
CA GLN A 208 8.10 11.65 19.70
C GLN A 208 7.22 12.80 20.20
N ALA A 209 6.76 13.69 19.31
CA ALA A 209 5.77 14.72 19.65
C ALA A 209 4.44 14.09 20.08
N ILE A 210 3.92 13.09 19.36
CA ILE A 210 2.71 12.36 19.76
C ILE A 210 2.90 11.69 21.13
N ALA A 211 4.04 11.04 21.34
CA ALA A 211 4.36 10.44 22.64
C ALA A 211 4.44 11.46 23.77
N ALA A 212 4.95 12.68 23.51
CA ALA A 212 4.98 13.77 24.48
C ALA A 212 3.59 14.35 24.76
N ALA A 213 2.73 14.42 23.75
CA ALA A 213 1.34 14.86 23.88
C ALA A 213 0.55 13.94 24.82
N HIS A 214 0.76 12.61 24.73
CA HIS A 214 0.19 11.62 25.66
C HIS A 214 0.61 11.82 27.12
N ARG A 215 1.70 12.57 27.38
CA ARG A 215 2.15 12.94 28.73
C ARG A 215 1.79 14.39 29.09
N HIS A 216 1.02 15.07 28.25
CA HIS A 216 0.66 16.49 28.37
C HIS A 216 1.86 17.44 28.46
N ASP A 217 3.00 17.06 27.86
CA ASP A 217 4.22 17.88 27.84
C ASP A 217 4.22 18.82 26.62
N ALA A 218 3.55 19.96 26.77
CA ALA A 218 3.41 20.95 25.70
C ALA A 218 4.75 21.50 25.19
N GLN A 219 5.75 21.62 26.06
CA GLN A 219 7.07 22.12 25.66
C GLN A 219 7.79 21.09 24.79
N ALA A 220 7.79 19.82 25.18
CA ALA A 220 8.38 18.76 24.38
C ALA A 220 7.65 18.58 23.04
N VAL A 221 6.31 18.67 23.01
CA VAL A 221 5.54 18.64 21.74
C VAL A 221 6.04 19.73 20.80
N ARG A 222 6.08 20.99 21.24
CA ARG A 222 6.55 22.11 20.39
C ARG A 222 7.99 21.93 19.94
N ALA A 223 8.89 21.51 20.83
CA ALA A 223 10.29 21.29 20.50
C ALA A 223 10.45 20.21 19.42
N ARG A 224 9.71 19.10 19.53
CA ARG A 224 9.77 17.99 18.56
C ARG A 224 9.11 18.31 17.23
N LEU A 225 8.02 19.08 17.23
CA LEU A 225 7.40 19.53 15.98
C LEU A 225 8.29 20.52 15.22
N ARG A 226 8.93 21.48 15.92
CA ARG A 226 9.92 22.38 15.29
C ARG A 226 11.10 21.62 14.69
N ASP A 227 11.64 20.65 15.44
CA ASP A 227 12.72 19.78 14.97
C ASP A 227 12.30 19.01 13.70
N ALA A 228 11.04 18.58 13.59
CA ALA A 228 10.51 17.99 12.35
C ALA A 228 10.38 19.03 11.22
N GLU A 229 9.81 20.20 11.51
CA GLU A 229 9.59 21.31 10.55
C GLU A 229 10.90 21.80 9.91
N ASP A 230 11.99 21.91 10.68
CA ASP A 230 13.31 22.30 10.18
C ASP A 230 13.80 21.36 9.06
N ARG A 231 13.30 20.12 9.02
CA ARG A 231 13.64 19.12 8.02
C ARG A 231 12.69 19.10 6.82
N TYR A 232 11.50 19.72 6.91
CA TYR A 232 10.48 19.68 5.86
C TYR A 232 10.97 20.28 4.53
N VAL A 233 11.89 21.24 4.57
CA VAL A 233 12.48 21.85 3.37
C VAL A 233 13.17 20.81 2.48
N LEU A 234 13.65 19.71 3.06
CA LEU A 234 14.36 18.65 2.37
C LEU A 234 13.43 17.54 1.84
N LEU A 235 12.13 17.61 2.14
CA LEU A 235 11.17 16.53 1.90
C LEU A 235 10.25 16.83 0.72
N ALA A 236 9.79 15.76 0.08
CA ALA A 236 8.79 15.85 -0.98
C ALA A 236 7.43 16.28 -0.40
N ALA A 237 6.54 16.80 -1.27
CA ALA A 237 5.28 17.37 -0.82
C ALA A 237 4.35 16.33 -0.14
N ASP A 238 4.33 15.09 -0.65
CA ASP A 238 3.59 13.97 -0.09
C ASP A 238 4.10 13.57 1.31
N GLU A 239 5.42 13.52 1.49
CA GLU A 239 6.04 13.28 2.80
C GLU A 239 5.69 14.40 3.79
N ARG A 240 5.75 15.66 3.36
CA ARG A 240 5.34 16.79 4.18
C ARG A 240 3.86 16.73 4.57
N ALA A 241 2.97 16.36 3.65
CA ALA A 241 1.55 16.20 3.95
C ALA A 241 1.33 15.10 5.00
N PHE A 242 2.04 13.97 4.88
CA PHE A 242 1.97 12.90 5.87
C PHE A 242 2.50 13.32 7.24
N LEU A 243 3.62 14.04 7.29
CA LEU A 243 4.17 14.58 8.55
C LEU A 243 3.27 15.66 9.16
N GLY A 244 2.60 16.48 8.33
CA GLY A 244 1.57 17.41 8.75
C GLY A 244 0.38 16.70 9.41
N TYR A 245 -0.07 15.58 8.84
CA TYR A 245 -1.05 14.72 9.50
C TYR A 245 -0.57 14.26 10.90
N LEU A 246 0.65 13.72 11.02
CA LEU A 246 1.18 13.27 12.32
C LEU A 246 1.33 14.42 13.33
N GLY A 247 1.77 15.60 12.86
CA GLY A 247 1.86 16.80 13.68
C GLY A 247 0.49 17.27 14.19
N GLY A 248 -0.53 17.23 13.32
CA GLY A 248 -1.91 17.53 13.70
C GLY A 248 -2.44 16.54 14.74
N VAL A 249 -2.11 15.25 14.64
CA VAL A 249 -2.43 14.26 15.68
C VAL A 249 -1.77 14.64 17.00
N ALA A 250 -0.48 14.98 17.02
CA ALA A 250 0.20 15.39 18.25
C ALA A 250 -0.48 16.59 18.93
N LEU A 251 -0.87 17.60 18.14
CA LEU A 251 -1.57 18.79 18.63
C LEU A 251 -2.97 18.45 19.17
N ARG A 252 -3.69 17.54 18.51
CA ARG A 252 -4.99 17.06 18.98
C ARG A 252 -4.85 16.35 20.32
N GLU A 253 -3.92 15.41 20.45
CA GLU A 253 -3.69 14.68 21.70
C GLU A 253 -3.28 15.62 22.84
N LEU A 254 -2.62 16.75 22.53
CA LEU A 254 -2.30 17.80 23.49
C LEU A 254 -3.52 18.66 23.89
N GLY A 255 -4.64 18.57 23.17
CA GLY A 255 -5.83 19.40 23.36
C GLY A 255 -5.79 20.75 22.61
N ALA A 256 -4.77 21.00 21.78
CA ALA A 256 -4.65 22.21 20.97
C ALA A 256 -5.48 22.10 19.68
N LEU A 257 -6.81 22.05 19.81
CA LEU A 257 -7.73 21.65 18.73
C LEU A 257 -7.70 22.59 17.51
N ASP A 258 -7.60 23.91 17.72
CA ASP A 258 -7.53 24.87 16.61
C ASP A 258 -6.21 24.75 15.83
N ALA A 259 -5.11 24.56 16.55
CA ALA A 259 -3.81 24.32 15.94
C ALA A 259 -3.82 23.00 15.16
N ALA A 260 -4.38 21.93 15.73
CA ALA A 260 -4.54 20.65 15.04
C ALA A 260 -5.37 20.80 13.75
N ARG A 261 -6.48 21.55 13.80
CA ARG A 261 -7.35 21.83 12.65
C ARG A 261 -6.60 22.59 11.55
N ALA A 262 -5.81 23.60 11.92
CA ALA A 262 -4.97 24.34 10.99
C ALA A 262 -3.90 23.44 10.35
N THR A 263 -3.20 22.62 11.15
CA THR A 263 -2.18 21.70 10.64
C THR A 263 -2.76 20.63 9.71
N PHE A 264 -3.93 20.06 10.02
CA PHE A 264 -4.61 19.15 9.10
C PHE A 264 -5.01 19.82 7.79
N THR A 265 -5.44 21.08 7.84
CA THR A 265 -5.81 21.85 6.64
C THR A 265 -4.59 22.07 5.75
N LEU A 266 -3.46 22.49 6.33
CA LEU A 266 -2.20 22.64 5.61
C LEU A 266 -1.73 21.32 4.99
N ALA A 267 -1.83 20.21 5.72
CA ALA A 267 -1.49 18.88 5.20
C ALA A 267 -2.33 18.51 3.98
N MET A 268 -3.63 18.85 3.99
CA MET A 268 -4.52 18.60 2.86
C MET A 268 -4.18 19.44 1.63
N GLU A 269 -3.76 20.68 1.83
CA GLU A 269 -3.38 21.61 0.74
C GLU A 269 -1.99 21.27 0.15
N THR A 270 -1.09 20.70 0.96
CA THR A 270 0.30 20.45 0.56
C THR A 270 0.41 19.40 -0.55
N ALA A 271 -0.36 18.31 -0.47
CA ALA A 271 -0.33 17.24 -1.47
C ALA A 271 -1.69 16.55 -1.58
N PRO A 272 -2.59 17.04 -2.46
CA PRO A 272 -3.89 16.43 -2.67
C PRO A 272 -3.77 15.00 -3.22
N ASP A 273 -4.78 14.18 -2.99
CA ASP A 273 -4.86 12.78 -3.45
C ASP A 273 -3.77 11.85 -2.91
N THR A 274 -3.17 12.22 -1.77
CA THR A 274 -2.17 11.41 -1.06
C THR A 274 -2.73 10.78 0.21
N ILE A 275 -2.04 9.77 0.74
CA ILE A 275 -2.38 9.17 2.04
C ILE A 275 -2.33 10.19 3.19
N GLY A 276 -1.38 11.13 3.17
CA GLY A 276 -1.29 12.18 4.19
C GLY A 276 -2.53 13.07 4.20
N GLU A 277 -2.99 13.45 3.00
CA GLU A 277 -4.22 14.22 2.83
C GLU A 277 -5.46 13.45 3.26
N ALA A 278 -5.62 12.20 2.81
CA ALA A 278 -6.77 11.36 3.17
C ALA A 278 -6.88 11.16 4.69
N LEU A 279 -5.75 10.94 5.37
CA LEU A 279 -5.69 10.81 6.82
C LEU A 279 -5.98 12.14 7.53
N ALA A 280 -5.37 13.25 7.09
CA ALA A 280 -5.63 14.57 7.66
C ALA A 280 -7.12 14.97 7.53
N ARG A 281 -7.72 14.71 6.37
CA ARG A 281 -9.15 14.93 6.11
C ARG A 281 -10.02 14.12 7.07
N ARG A 282 -9.69 12.83 7.26
CA ARG A 282 -10.37 11.96 8.22
C ARG A 282 -10.27 12.54 9.64
N GLU A 283 -9.07 12.82 10.12
CA GLU A 283 -8.89 13.29 11.50
C GLU A 283 -9.59 14.64 11.75
N ARG A 284 -9.50 15.58 10.80
CA ARG A 284 -10.17 16.88 10.87
C ARG A 284 -11.68 16.76 10.98
N ALA A 285 -12.29 15.81 10.26
CA ALA A 285 -13.74 15.58 10.31
C ALA A 285 -14.22 15.08 11.68
N HIS A 286 -13.34 14.47 12.49
CA HIS A 286 -13.66 13.98 13.83
C HIS A 286 -13.33 14.97 14.94
N LEU A 287 -12.73 16.13 14.63
CA LEU A 287 -12.50 17.17 15.63
C LEU A 287 -13.82 17.84 16.01
N PRO A 288 -14.12 18.02 17.32
CA PRO A 288 -15.34 18.71 17.73
C PRO A 288 -15.37 20.11 17.12
N LEU A 289 -16.51 20.49 16.57
CA LEU A 289 -16.80 21.87 16.23
C LEU A 289 -16.78 22.63 17.55
N GLY A 290 -15.95 23.66 17.67
CA GLY A 290 -15.76 24.39 18.92
C GLY A 290 -17.09 24.71 19.59
N SER A 291 -17.13 24.61 20.91
CA SER A 291 -18.29 24.92 21.74
C SER A 291 -18.59 26.43 21.70
N ASP A 292 -19.19 26.88 20.61
CA ASP A 292 -19.95 28.13 20.53
C ASP A 292 -21.43 27.77 20.36
N SER A 293 -22.02 27.28 21.45
CA SER A 293 -23.42 27.54 21.70
C SER A 293 -23.46 28.37 22.97
N PRO A 294 -23.72 29.68 22.89
CA PRO A 294 -24.14 30.40 24.09
C PRO A 294 -25.38 29.66 24.60
N SER A 295 -25.25 29.09 25.79
CA SER A 295 -26.39 28.73 26.61
C SER A 295 -27.24 30.00 26.71
N PHE A 296 -28.29 30.08 25.90
CA PHE A 296 -29.39 30.99 26.14
C PHE A 296 -29.98 30.57 27.50
N SER A 297 -29.45 31.20 28.55
CA SER A 297 -30.12 31.29 29.84
C SER A 297 -31.47 31.92 29.57
N SER A 298 -32.49 31.07 29.47
CA SER A 298 -33.87 31.51 29.52
C SER A 298 -34.16 31.83 30.98
N ASP A 299 -33.66 32.98 31.43
CA ASP A 299 -34.33 33.74 32.48
C ASP A 299 -35.68 34.17 31.88
N GLN A 300 -36.68 33.33 32.04
CA GLN A 300 -38.06 33.78 31.97
C GLN A 300 -38.41 34.40 33.33
N PRO A 301 -38.76 35.69 33.39
CA PRO A 301 -39.34 36.26 34.58
C PRO A 301 -40.74 35.67 34.78
N SER A 302 -40.97 35.15 35.99
CA SER A 302 -42.28 34.83 36.53
C SER A 302 -43.17 36.08 36.50
N ALA A 303 -44.33 35.96 35.85
CA ALA A 303 -45.43 36.91 35.99
C ALA A 303 -46.69 36.11 36.35
N ASP A 304 -47.16 36.40 37.57
CA ASP A 304 -48.51 36.34 38.14
C ASP A 304 -49.65 35.65 37.36
#